data_AF-A0A0F9FP37-F1
#
_entry.id   AF-A0A0F9FP37-F1
#
_cell.length_a   1.000
_cell.length_b   1.000
_cell.length_c   1.000
_cell.angle_alpha   90.00
_cell.angle_beta   90.00
_cell.angle_gamma   90.00
#
_symmetry.space_group_name_H-M   'P 1'
#
loop_
_entity.id
_entity.type
_entity.pdbx_description
1 polymer ?
#
loop_
_entity_poly.entity_id
_entity_poly.type
_entity_poly.pdbx_seq_one_letter_code
_entity_poly.pdbx_strand_id
1 'polypeptide(L)'
;MVSTGRRRGTTRFSIEAGDTAREVALAGDFTHWQPKRMRRQRNGAFVLIVALPPGEYEYKFIVDGQWLTDPENPRYAISPCGTSNSVLRVECLDRTSDQRSRQAPQRAAEPSFAG
;
A
#
# COMPACT_ATOMS: atom_id res chain seq x y z
N MET A 1 1.89 2.47 6.84
CA MET A 1 1.82 3.35 5.66
C MET A 1 2.76 2.85 4.59
N VAL A 2 2.21 2.42 3.46
CA VAL A 2 3.00 2.14 2.26
C VAL A 2 2.91 3.32 1.30
N SER A 3 4.06 3.77 0.80
CA SER A 3 4.13 4.81 -0.23
C SER A 3 4.95 4.32 -1.42
N THR A 4 4.36 4.40 -2.61
CA THR A 4 5.04 4.11 -3.87
C THR A 4 5.81 5.35 -4.31
N GLY A 5 7.11 5.18 -4.59
CA GLY A 5 7.96 6.27 -5.07
C GLY A 5 7.64 6.61 -6.53
N ARG A 6 7.18 7.84 -6.78
CA ARG A 6 6.70 8.34 -8.09
C ARG A 6 7.69 8.31 -9.27
N ARG A 7 8.94 7.85 -9.09
CA ARG A 7 10.00 8.04 -10.11
C ARG A 7 10.81 6.81 -10.51
N ARG A 8 10.76 5.67 -9.80
CA ARG A 8 11.72 4.55 -10.03
C ARG A 8 11.23 3.13 -9.72
N GLY A 9 9.93 2.82 -9.82
CA GLY A 9 9.44 1.44 -9.57
C GLY A 9 9.86 0.90 -8.19
N THR A 10 9.95 1.80 -7.21
CA THR A 10 10.43 1.48 -5.87
C THR A 10 9.34 1.85 -4.88
N THR A 11 8.97 0.89 -4.05
CA THR A 11 7.95 1.02 -3.00
C THR A 11 8.64 1.11 -1.64
N ARG A 12 8.23 2.10 -0.85
CA ARG A 12 8.64 2.27 0.54
C ARG A 12 7.54 1.73 1.45
N PHE A 13 7.85 0.68 2.20
CA PHE A 13 7.03 0.15 3.27
C PHE A 13 7.45 0.81 4.58
N SER A 14 6.48 1.27 5.36
CA SER A 14 6.71 1.94 6.65
C SER A 14 5.65 1.52 7.64
N ILE A 15 6.05 1.25 8.88
CA ILE A 15 5.12 0.98 9.97
C ILE A 15 5.65 1.57 11.29
N GLU A 16 4.72 2.08 12.09
CA GLU A 16 4.98 2.49 13.47
C GLU A 16 4.55 1.33 14.38
N ALA A 17 5.54 0.65 14.98
CA ALA A 17 5.31 -0.51 15.83
C ALA A 17 5.41 -0.19 17.33
N GLY A 18 5.44 1.10 17.68
CA GLY A 18 5.71 1.58 19.04
C GLY A 18 7.18 1.49 19.44
N ASP A 19 7.54 2.10 20.57
CA ASP A 19 8.93 2.21 21.02
C ASP A 19 9.52 0.91 21.57
N THR A 20 8.66 -0.02 21.99
CA THR A 20 9.02 -1.31 22.57
C THR A 20 9.27 -2.41 21.54
N ALA A 21 8.87 -2.21 20.28
CA ALA A 21 9.09 -3.17 19.21
C ALA A 21 10.58 -3.39 18.97
N ARG A 22 11.02 -4.65 19.06
CA ARG A 22 12.43 -5.03 18.93
C ARG A 22 12.79 -5.34 17.50
N GLU A 23 11.93 -6.07 16.82
CA GLU A 23 12.14 -6.54 15.47
C GLU A 23 10.88 -6.37 14.62
N VAL A 24 11.06 -5.76 13.45
CA VAL A 24 10.01 -5.69 12.44
C VAL A 24 10.55 -6.24 11.13
N ALA A 25 9.79 -7.13 10.52
CA ALA A 25 10.04 -7.68 9.20
C ALA A 25 8.81 -7.50 8.29
N LEU A 26 9.03 -7.62 6.99
CA LEU A 26 8.01 -7.62 5.96
C LEU A 26 8.10 -8.94 5.18
N ALA A 27 6.96 -9.58 4.93
CA ALA A 27 6.86 -10.71 4.04
C ALA A 27 5.72 -10.49 3.04
N GLY A 28 5.89 -10.95 1.82
CA GLY A 28 4.89 -10.85 0.77
C GLY A 28 5.32 -11.59 -0.49
N ASP A 29 4.55 -11.47 -1.56
CA ASP A 29 4.79 -12.23 -2.81
C ASP A 29 6.20 -11.96 -3.37
N PHE A 30 6.64 -10.71 -3.30
CA PHE A 30 7.96 -10.26 -3.76
C PHE A 30 9.14 -10.73 -2.89
N THR A 31 8.87 -11.28 -1.70
CA THR A 31 9.88 -11.99 -0.90
C THR A 31 9.62 -13.49 -0.83
N HIS A 32 8.71 -14.03 -1.65
CA HIS A 32 8.23 -15.41 -1.54
C HIS A 32 7.79 -15.75 -0.10
N TRP A 33 7.14 -14.80 0.57
CA TRP A 33 6.72 -14.90 1.97
C TRP A 33 7.84 -15.17 2.99
N GLN A 34 9.10 -14.95 2.61
CA GLN A 34 10.24 -14.98 3.54
C GLN A 34 10.36 -13.65 4.28
N PRO A 35 10.52 -13.65 5.62
CA PRO A 35 10.65 -12.43 6.41
C PRO A 35 11.90 -11.63 6.03
N LYS A 36 11.69 -10.36 5.64
CA LYS A 36 12.77 -9.42 5.36
C LYS A 36 12.80 -8.33 6.43
N ARG A 37 13.88 -8.27 7.20
CA ARG A 37 14.06 -7.28 8.28
C ARG A 37 13.93 -5.85 7.76
N MET A 38 13.17 -5.03 8.49
CA MET A 38 13.01 -3.60 8.26
C MET A 38 14.00 -2.81 9.12
N ARG A 39 14.43 -1.63 8.63
CA ARG A 39 15.36 -0.77 9.37
C ARG A 39 14.60 0.24 10.22
N ARG A 40 14.85 0.24 11.54
CA ARG A 40 14.36 1.27 12.47
C ARG A 40 15.02 2.62 12.13
N GLN A 41 14.20 3.65 11.99
CA GLN A 41 14.62 5.02 11.74
C GLN A 41 14.71 5.81 13.05
N ARG A 42 15.33 6.99 13.00
CA ARG A 42 15.49 7.87 14.17
C ARG A 42 14.15 8.33 14.77
N ASN A 43 13.10 8.41 13.96
CA ASN A 43 11.74 8.76 14.39
C ASN A 43 10.94 7.56 14.93
N GLY A 44 11.59 6.41 15.17
CA GLY A 44 10.93 5.20 15.70
C GLY A 44 10.27 4.31 14.64
N ALA A 45 10.00 4.83 13.43
CA ALA A 45 9.36 4.06 12.37
C ALA A 45 10.29 2.98 11.77
N PHE A 46 9.73 1.85 11.37
CA PHE A 46 10.45 0.79 10.65
C PHE A 46 10.21 0.93 9.16
N VAL A 47 11.28 0.88 8.37
CA VAL A 47 11.24 1.15 6.92
C VAL A 47 11.95 0.08 6.12
N LEU A 48 11.34 -0.33 5.02
CA LEU A 48 11.96 -1.17 3.98
C LEU A 48 11.63 -0.61 2.60
N ILE A 49 12.62 -0.58 1.73
CA ILE A 49 12.50 -0.08 0.36
C ILE A 49 12.71 -1.28 -0.58
N VAL A 50 11.74 -1.54 -1.45
CA VAL A 50 11.74 -2.68 -2.37
C VAL A 50 11.44 -2.19 -3.78
N ALA A 51 12.23 -2.63 -4.76
CA ALA A 51 11.89 -2.42 -6.16
C ALA A 51 10.76 -3.39 -6.56
N LEU A 52 9.62 -2.85 -6.95
CA LEU A 52 8.45 -3.61 -7.37
C LEU A 52 8.01 -3.10 -8.74
N PRO A 53 7.93 -3.97 -9.77
CA PRO A 53 7.31 -3.59 -11.02
C PRO A 53 5.81 -3.33 -10.82
N PRO A 54 5.13 -2.71 -11.81
CA PRO A 54 3.69 -2.59 -11.80
C PRO A 54 3.01 -3.94 -11.63
N GLY A 55 2.02 -4.00 -10.73
CA GLY A 55 1.38 -5.25 -10.35
C GLY A 55 0.61 -5.12 -9.04
N GLU A 56 0.01 -6.23 -8.64
CA GLU A 56 -0.67 -6.38 -7.36
C GLU A 56 0.11 -7.37 -6.50
N TYR A 57 0.34 -7.02 -5.24
CA TYR A 57 1.19 -7.78 -4.32
C TYR A 57 0.51 -7.89 -2.97
N GLU A 58 0.42 -9.11 -2.45
CA GLU A 58 0.06 -9.36 -1.06
C GLU A 58 1.28 -9.23 -0.16
N TYR A 59 1.05 -8.68 1.03
CA TYR A 59 2.09 -8.52 2.05
C TYR A 59 1.51 -8.48 3.47
N LYS A 60 2.39 -8.70 4.45
CA LYS A 60 2.10 -8.61 5.87
C LYS A 60 3.35 -8.21 6.65
N PHE A 61 3.16 -7.44 7.71
CA PHE A 61 4.23 -7.11 8.65
C PHE A 61 4.37 -8.22 9.69
N ILE A 62 5.57 -8.38 10.22
CA ILE A 62 5.87 -9.25 11.34
C ILE A 62 6.51 -8.39 12.42
N VAL A 63 5.82 -8.14 13.52
CA VAL A 63 6.31 -7.32 14.64
C VAL A 63 6.53 -8.26 15.83
N ASP A 64 7.79 -8.40 16.27
CA ASP A 64 8.18 -9.28 17.36
C ASP A 64 7.63 -10.72 17.23
N GLY A 65 7.59 -11.22 15.99
CA GLY A 65 7.08 -12.56 15.64
C GLY A 65 5.57 -12.63 15.37
N GLN A 66 4.82 -11.55 15.57
CA GLN A 66 3.38 -11.49 15.32
C GLN A 66 3.06 -10.95 13.92
N TRP A 67 2.20 -11.66 13.21
CA TRP A 67 1.75 -11.29 11.87
C TRP A 67 0.65 -10.22 11.91
N LEU A 68 0.94 -9.05 11.33
CA LEU A 68 0.07 -7.88 11.35
C LEU A 68 -0.19 -7.37 9.93
N THR A 69 -1.45 -7.22 9.56
CA THR A 69 -1.85 -6.49 8.34
C THR A 69 -1.55 -5.01 8.51
N ASP A 70 -1.21 -4.31 7.42
CA ASP A 70 -1.02 -2.86 7.45
C ASP A 70 -2.32 -2.15 7.89
N PRO A 71 -2.35 -1.53 9.08
CA PRO A 71 -3.56 -0.89 9.60
C PRO A 71 -3.97 0.34 8.79
N GLU A 72 -3.04 0.91 8.02
CA GLU A 72 -3.27 2.08 7.18
C GLU A 72 -3.64 1.70 5.73
N ASN A 73 -3.64 0.40 5.39
CA ASN A 73 -4.05 -0.07 4.08
C ASN A 73 -5.45 -0.71 4.15
N PRO A 74 -6.48 -0.08 3.57
CA PRO A 74 -7.83 -0.63 3.59
C PRO A 74 -8.01 -1.84 2.65
N ARG A 75 -7.05 -2.11 1.76
CA ARG A 75 -7.14 -3.23 0.81
C ARG A 75 -6.55 -4.49 1.41
N TYR A 76 -7.34 -5.56 1.39
CA TYR A 76 -6.93 -6.86 1.90
C TYR A 76 -7.41 -7.99 0.99
N ALA A 77 -6.71 -9.13 1.07
CA ALA A 77 -7.08 -10.39 0.46
C ALA A 77 -7.21 -11.46 1.55
N ILE A 78 -8.12 -12.40 1.37
CA ILE A 78 -8.27 -13.56 2.28
C ILE A 78 -7.36 -14.66 1.77
N SER A 79 -6.38 -15.04 2.59
CA SER A 79 -5.50 -16.17 2.33
C SER A 79 -6.29 -17.48 2.36
N PRO A 80 -5.81 -18.55 1.69
CA PRO A 80 -6.44 -19.88 1.74
C PRO A 80 -6.62 -20.45 3.16
N CYS A 81 -5.80 -20.03 4.11
CA CYS A 81 -5.88 -20.40 5.52
C CYS A 81 -6.86 -19.53 6.35
N GLY A 82 -7.66 -18.67 5.71
CA GLY A 82 -8.65 -17.83 6.38
C GLY A 82 -8.10 -16.57 7.07
N THR A 83 -6.81 -16.24 6.86
CA THR A 83 -6.21 -15.02 7.42
C THR A 83 -6.11 -13.91 6.37
N SER A 84 -6.21 -12.65 6.81
CA SER A 84 -6.11 -11.51 5.89
C SER A 84 -4.66 -11.10 5.64
N ASN A 85 -4.37 -10.72 4.40
CA ASN A 85 -3.13 -10.06 3.96
C ASN A 85 -3.46 -8.67 3.43
N SER A 86 -2.53 -7.73 3.56
CA SER A 86 -2.67 -6.41 2.93
C SER A 86 -2.30 -6.48 1.46
N VAL A 87 -3.03 -5.74 0.61
CA VAL A 87 -2.82 -5.74 -0.84
C VAL A 87 -2.26 -4.39 -1.28
N LEU A 88 -1.10 -4.41 -1.91
CA LEU A 88 -0.46 -3.26 -2.55
C LEU A 88 -0.65 -3.33 -4.06
N ARG A 89 -1.26 -2.30 -4.65
CA ARG A 89 -1.23 -2.09 -6.10
C ARG A 89 -0.13 -1.09 -6.46
N VAL A 90 0.83 -1.54 -7.25
CA VAL A 90 1.85 -0.69 -7.86
C VAL A 90 1.39 -0.37 -9.28
N GLU A 91 1.06 0.89 -9.54
CA GLU A 91 0.64 1.33 -10.86
C GLU A 91 1.86 1.64 -11.74
N CYS A 92 1.76 1.30 -13.02
CA CYS A 92 2.66 1.84 -14.03
C CYS A 92 2.28 3.30 -14.21
N LEU A 93 2.98 4.20 -13.53
CA LEU A 93 2.84 5.62 -13.78
C LEU A 93 3.55 5.94 -15.10
N ASP A 94 2.89 5.64 -16.22
CA ASP A 94 3.21 6.26 -17.48
C ASP A 94 3.02 7.77 -17.31
N ARG A 95 4.05 8.53 -17.71
CA ARG A 95 4.12 9.99 -17.53
C ARG A 95 3.10 10.76 -18.38
N THR A 96 2.13 10.09 -18.98
CA THR A 96 1.12 10.62 -19.91
C THR A 96 -0.26 10.80 -19.27
N SER A 97 -0.48 10.43 -18.01
CA SER A 97 -1.82 10.48 -17.40
C SER A 97 -2.21 11.84 -16.77
N ASP A 98 -1.39 12.89 -16.91
CA ASP A 98 -1.70 14.22 -16.36
C ASP A 98 -2.56 15.10 -17.28
N GLN A 99 -3.42 14.50 -18.12
CA GLN A 99 -4.30 15.26 -18.99
C GLN A 99 -5.67 14.61 -19.19
N ARG A 100 -6.45 14.40 -18.11
CA ARG A 100 -7.94 14.39 -18.16
C ARG A 100 -8.60 14.24 -16.78
N SER A 101 -8.47 15.26 -15.94
CA SER A 101 -9.42 15.48 -14.83
C SER A 101 -9.79 16.97 -14.71
N ARG A 102 -10.00 17.64 -15.85
CA ARG A 102 -10.83 18.85 -15.93
C ARG A 102 -12.04 18.51 -16.80
N GLN A 103 -13.12 18.05 -16.18
CA GLN A 103 -14.43 18.17 -16.78
C GLN A 103 -15.32 18.99 -15.84
N ALA A 104 -15.84 20.07 -16.42
CA ALA A 104 -16.56 21.17 -15.82
C ALA A 104 -18.01 20.78 -15.42
N PRO A 105 -18.82 21.68 -14.85
CA PRO A 105 -19.97 21.33 -14.02
C PRO A 105 -21.10 20.71 -14.84
N GLN A 106 -21.80 19.75 -14.24
CA GLN A 106 -23.02 19.18 -14.79
C GLN A 106 -24.09 20.27 -14.81
N ARG A 107 -24.50 20.66 -16.02
CA ARG A 107 -25.65 21.52 -16.28
C ARG A 107 -26.91 20.79 -15.81
N ALA A 108 -27.60 21.35 -14.83
CA ALA A 108 -28.93 20.92 -14.41
C ALA A 108 -29.89 21.01 -15.60
N ALA A 109 -30.57 19.90 -15.90
CA ALA A 109 -31.78 19.92 -16.71
C ALA A 109 -32.96 19.96 -15.74
N GLU A 110 -33.61 21.12 -15.66
CA GLU A 110 -34.92 21.26 -15.02
C GLU A 110 -35.98 20.53 -15.87
N PRO A 111 -36.88 19.74 -15.27
CA PRO A 111 -38.06 19.27 -15.98
C PRO A 111 -39.14 20.36 -15.99
N SER A 112 -39.58 20.73 -17.19
CA SER A 112 -40.71 21.62 -17.45
C SER A 112 -42.02 20.99 -16.95
N PHE A 113 -42.76 21.72 -16.12
CA PHE A 113 -44.14 21.42 -15.75
C PHE A 113 -45.07 21.82 -16.90
N ALA A 114 -45.93 20.92 -17.37
CA ALA A 114 -47.05 21.24 -18.25
C ALA A 114 -48.17 20.19 -18.09
N GLY A 115 -49.38 20.67 -17.83
CA GLY A 115 -50.60 19.87 -17.67
C GLY A 115 -51.53 20.49 -16.64
#